data_AF-A0A6J6NXV0-F1
#
_entry.id   AF-A0A6J6NXV0-F1
#
_cell.length_a   1.000
_cell.length_b   1.000
_cell.length_c   1.000
_cell.angle_alpha   90.00
_cell.angle_beta   90.00
_cell.angle_gamma   90.00
#
_symmetry.space_group_name_H-M   'P 1'
#
loop_
_entity.id
_entity.type
_entity.pdbx_description
1 polymer ?
#
loop_
_entity_poly.entity_id
_entity_poly.type
_entity_poly.pdbx_seq_one_letter_code
_entity_poly.pdbx_strand_id
1 'polypeptide(L)'
;MQKNSEFVLVFDNQPPVRAGEIAGVLRLGHLKAGLASGAFKETDPVSMHMEARPVPVGYTDTIATAREVIADHDCALVLREGEVIGLLTASDLP
;
A
#
# COMPACT_ATOMS: atom_id res chain seq x y z
N MET A 1 12.80 -7.29 5.19
CA MET A 1 11.91 -7.18 4.01
C MET A 1 10.98 -8.37 4.04
N GLN A 2 9.71 -8.16 4.41
CA GLN A 2 8.72 -9.24 4.54
C GLN A 2 8.49 -9.82 3.14
N LYS A 3 8.83 -11.11 2.95
CA LYS A 3 8.98 -11.70 1.62
C LYS A 3 7.66 -12.07 0.93
N ASN A 4 6.49 -11.78 1.51
CA ASN A 4 5.16 -12.14 0.98
C ASN A 4 4.09 -11.14 1.44
N SER A 5 4.28 -9.86 1.13
CA SER A 5 3.27 -8.82 1.42
C SER A 5 2.18 -8.84 0.36
N GLU A 6 0.90 -8.74 0.75
CA GLU A 6 -0.21 -8.57 -0.20
C GLU A 6 -0.07 -7.23 -0.97
N PHE A 7 0.49 -6.22 -0.31
CA PHE A 7 0.65 -4.88 -0.83
C PHE A 7 2.12 -4.43 -0.80
N VAL A 8 2.50 -3.64 -1.80
CA VAL A 8 3.82 -3.00 -1.89
C VAL A 8 3.64 -1.54 -2.27
N LEU A 9 4.27 -0.64 -1.52
CA LEU A 9 4.28 0.78 -1.84
C LEU A 9 5.20 1.06 -3.03
N VAL A 10 4.75 1.94 -3.92
CA VAL A 10 5.55 2.42 -5.05
C VAL A 10 5.96 3.86 -4.78
N PHE A 11 7.25 4.13 -4.92
CA PHE A 11 7.86 5.44 -4.73
C PHE A 11 9.20 5.47 -5.49
N ASP A 12 9.62 6.64 -5.96
CA ASP A 12 10.85 6.78 -6.76
C ASP A 12 12.09 7.10 -5.89
N ASN A 13 11.88 7.60 -4.68
CA ASN A 13 12.94 8.05 -3.78
C ASN A 13 13.46 6.90 -2.89
N GLN A 14 14.68 7.04 -2.36
CA GLN A 14 15.19 6.08 -1.39
C GLN A 14 14.52 6.25 -0.02
N PRO A 15 14.16 5.16 0.70
CA PRO A 15 13.67 5.27 2.08
C PRO A 15 14.68 5.94 3.02
N PRO A 16 14.21 6.70 4.03
CA PRO A 16 12.82 6.93 4.41
C PRO A 16 12.06 7.83 3.43
N VAL A 17 10.75 7.58 3.25
CA VAL A 17 9.89 8.32 2.32
C VAL A 17 8.74 9.04 3.04
N ARG A 18 8.33 10.18 2.51
CA ARG A 18 7.20 10.99 2.98
C ARG A 18 5.91 10.61 2.25
N ALA A 19 4.77 10.91 2.87
CA ALA A 19 3.45 10.63 2.29
C ALA A 19 3.28 11.22 0.87
N GLY A 20 3.86 12.39 0.60
CA GLY A 20 3.82 13.05 -0.71
C GLY A 20 4.59 12.31 -1.80
N GLU A 21 5.57 11.48 -1.43
CA GLU A 21 6.48 10.77 -2.35
C GLU A 21 5.96 9.39 -2.75
N ILE A 22 4.85 8.94 -2.18
CA ILE A 22 4.21 7.67 -2.54
C ILE A 22 3.45 7.83 -3.85
N ALA A 23 3.86 7.15 -4.91
CA ALA A 23 3.17 7.16 -6.20
C ALA A 23 1.85 6.36 -6.13
N GLY A 24 1.83 5.26 -5.38
CA GLY A 24 0.65 4.40 -5.24
C GLY A 24 0.98 3.12 -4.50
N VAL A 25 0.14 2.11 -4.71
CA VAL A 25 0.32 0.76 -4.16
C VAL A 25 0.13 -0.28 -5.26
N LEU A 26 0.88 -1.37 -5.19
CA LEU A 26 0.64 -2.58 -5.96
C LEU A 26 0.01 -3.64 -5.07
N ARG A 27 -1.00 -4.32 -5.58
CA ARG A 27 -1.60 -5.50 -4.94
C ARG A 27 -1.19 -6.77 -5.66
N LEU A 28 -0.69 -7.74 -4.89
CA LEU A 28 -0.22 -9.02 -5.41
C LEU A 28 -1.34 -9.80 -6.13
N GLY A 29 -2.55 -9.82 -5.56
CA GLY A 29 -3.70 -10.50 -6.14
C GLY A 29 -4.09 -9.93 -7.51
N HIS A 30 -4.09 -8.60 -7.63
CA HIS A 30 -4.41 -7.89 -8.86
C HIS A 30 -3.36 -8.16 -9.96
N LEU A 31 -2.07 -8.06 -9.62
CA LEU A 31 -0.99 -8.37 -10.55
C LEU A 31 -1.05 -9.83 -11.04
N LYS A 32 -1.23 -10.79 -10.12
CA LYS A 32 -1.34 -12.22 -10.48
C LYS A 32 -2.54 -12.49 -11.38
N ALA A 33 -3.70 -11.90 -11.08
CA ALA A 33 -4.90 -12.07 -11.89
C ALA A 33 -4.74 -11.48 -13.30
N GLY A 34 -4.12 -10.30 -13.41
CA GLY A 34 -3.85 -9.67 -14.70
C GLY A 34 -2.85 -10.44 -15.55
N LEU A 35 -1.77 -10.96 -14.95
CA LEU A 35 -0.81 -11.82 -15.66
C LEU A 35 -1.45 -13.15 -16.11
N ALA A 36 -2.21 -13.80 -15.23
CA ALA A 36 -2.84 -15.09 -15.54
C ALA A 36 -3.90 -14.97 -16.65
N SER A 37 -4.62 -13.85 -16.73
CA SER A 37 -5.60 -13.59 -17.79
C SER A 37 -4.98 -13.07 -19.09
N GLY A 38 -3.68 -12.74 -19.09
CA GLY A 38 -3.00 -12.10 -20.22
C GLY A 38 -3.33 -10.61 -20.39
N ALA A 39 -4.06 -10.02 -19.45
CA ALA A 39 -4.35 -8.58 -19.43
C ALA A 39 -3.09 -7.75 -19.15
N PHE A 40 -2.15 -8.30 -18.37
CA PHE A 40 -0.85 -7.69 -18.07
C PHE A 40 0.29 -8.50 -18.66
N LYS A 41 1.44 -7.84 -18.87
CA LYS A 41 2.68 -8.48 -19.31
C LYS A 41 3.78 -8.25 -18.28
N GLU A 42 4.70 -9.20 -18.16
CA GLU A 42 5.86 -9.07 -17.27
C GLU A 42 6.79 -7.91 -17.65
N THR A 43 6.72 -7.45 -18.90
CA THR A 43 7.47 -6.30 -19.42
C THR A 43 6.77 -4.96 -19.20
N ASP A 44 5.54 -4.97 -18.71
CA ASP A 44 4.80 -3.73 -18.46
C ASP A 44 5.46 -2.97 -17.31
N PRO A 45 5.59 -1.63 -17.40
CA PRO A 45 6.11 -0.85 -16.31
C PRO A 45 5.17 -0.91 -15.11
N VAL A 46 5.73 -0.95 -13.90
CA VAL A 46 4.99 -0.98 -12.62
C VAL A 46 3.91 0.09 -12.55
N SER A 47 4.18 1.27 -13.12
CA SER A 47 3.27 2.41 -13.11
C SER A 47 1.92 2.13 -13.79
N MET A 48 1.83 1.14 -14.69
CA MET A 48 0.57 0.75 -15.34
C MET A 48 -0.36 -0.07 -14.45
N HIS A 49 0.12 -0.61 -13.33
CA HIS A 49 -0.65 -1.51 -12.47
C HIS A 49 -0.85 -0.95 -11.06
N MET A 50 -0.43 0.30 -10.82
CA MET A 50 -0.61 0.95 -9.53
C MET A 50 -2.08 1.22 -9.27
N GLU A 51 -2.51 0.87 -8.05
CA GLU A 51 -3.75 1.35 -7.46
C GLU A 51 -3.52 2.70 -6.77
N ALA A 52 -4.61 3.40 -6.46
CA ALA A 52 -4.58 4.69 -5.80
C ALA A 52 -3.78 4.65 -4.49
N ARG A 53 -3.19 5.78 -4.12
CA ARG A 53 -2.45 5.92 -2.86
C ARG A 53 -3.35 5.50 -1.68
N PRO A 54 -2.86 4.64 -0.76
CA PRO A 54 -3.65 4.29 0.42
C PRO A 54 -3.92 5.52 1.28
N VAL A 55 -5.05 5.50 1.98
CA VAL A 55 -5.45 6.57 2.88
C VAL A 55 -4.51 6.66 4.09
N PRO A 56 -4.21 7.85 4.62
CA PRO A 56 -3.31 8.00 5.75
C PRO A 56 -4.01 7.74 7.09
N VAL A 57 -3.27 7.15 8.03
CA VAL A 57 -3.60 7.01 9.45
C VAL A 57 -2.40 7.48 10.26
N GLY A 58 -2.62 8.21 11.34
CA GLY A 58 -1.58 8.67 12.24
C GLY A 58 -1.05 7.55 13.14
N TYR A 59 0.25 7.55 13.43
CA TYR A 59 0.87 6.56 14.34
C TYR A 59 0.33 6.60 15.78
N THR A 60 -0.40 7.66 16.16
CA THR A 60 -1.06 7.82 17.46
C THR A 60 -2.57 7.59 17.40
N ASP A 61 -3.12 7.29 16.21
CA ASP A 61 -4.54 7.01 16.08
C ASP A 61 -4.89 5.69 16.78
N THR A 62 -6.14 5.60 17.24
CA THR A 62 -6.60 4.40 17.93
C THR A 62 -6.78 3.23 16.96
N ILE A 63 -6.72 2.00 17.49
CA ILE A 63 -7.06 0.80 16.73
C ILE A 63 -8.50 0.90 16.17
N ALA A 64 -9.43 1.53 16.90
CA ALA A 64 -10.79 1.72 16.42
C ALA A 64 -10.84 2.60 15.16
N THR A 65 -10.13 3.74 15.17
CA THR A 65 -9.97 4.61 14.00
C THR A 65 -9.36 3.86 12.83
N ALA A 66 -8.29 3.09 13.08
CA ALA A 66 -7.66 2.28 12.04
C ALA A 66 -8.62 1.22 11.46
N ARG A 67 -9.47 0.59 12.28
CA ARG A 67 -10.49 -0.37 11.83
C ARG A 67 -11.57 0.29 10.98
N GLU A 68 -12.02 1.48 11.34
CA GLU A 68 -12.99 2.24 10.53
C GLU A 68 -12.42 2.55 9.15
N VAL A 69 -11.17 3.00 9.09
CA VAL A 69 -10.48 3.28 7.83
C VAL A 69 -10.31 2.01 6.99
N ILE A 70 -9.87 0.90 7.60
CA ILE A 70 -9.67 -0.37 6.89
C ILE A 70 -10.99 -1.05 6.49
N ALA A 71 -12.12 -0.71 7.11
CA ALA A 71 -13.42 -1.23 6.71
C ALA A 71 -13.81 -0.77 5.30
N ASP A 72 -13.41 0.44 4.92
CA ASP A 72 -13.70 1.04 3.61
C ASP A 72 -12.52 0.94 2.62
N HIS A 73 -11.34 0.55 3.09
CA HIS A 73 -10.10 0.50 2.32
C HIS A 73 -9.26 -0.75 2.63
N ASP A 74 -8.71 -1.41 1.62
CA ASP A 74 -7.93 -2.64 1.86
C ASP A 74 -6.60 -2.41 2.62
N CYS A 75 -6.06 -1.19 2.56
CA CYS A 75 -4.84 -0.82 3.27
C CYS A 75 -4.79 0.69 3.58
N ALA A 76 -3.95 1.05 4.55
CA ALA A 76 -3.73 2.44 4.97
C ALA A 76 -2.24 2.73 5.24
N LEU A 77 -1.78 3.94 4.92
CA LEU A 77 -0.43 4.42 5.20
C LEU A 77 -0.32 4.89 6.66
N VAL A 78 0.61 4.33 7.44
CA VAL A 78 0.87 4.81 8.80
C VAL A 78 1.91 5.93 8.76
N LEU A 79 1.53 7.10 9.28
CA LEU A 79 2.35 8.30 9.23
C LEU A 79 2.85 8.73 10.61
N ARG A 80 4.12 9.14 10.68
CA ARG A 80 4.71 9.87 11.81
C ARG A 80 5.36 11.14 11.31
N GLU A 81 4.83 12.30 11.71
CA GLU A 81 5.38 13.61 11.29
C GLU A 81 5.53 13.76 9.75
N GLY A 82 4.65 13.10 8.99
CA GLY A 82 4.66 13.08 7.53
C GLY A 82 5.58 12.01 6.89
N GLU A 83 6.40 11.32 7.68
CA GLU A 83 7.15 10.12 7.27
C GLU A 83 6.20 8.91 7.21
N VAL A 84 6.35 8.10 6.17
CA VAL A 84 5.69 6.80 6.08
C VAL A 84 6.49 5.79 6.88
N ILE A 85 5.92 5.34 8.00
CA ILE A 85 6.57 4.36 8.88
C ILE A 85 6.02 2.94 8.70
N GLY A 86 4.94 2.78 7.93
CA GLY A 86 4.36 1.47 7.67
C GLY A 86 3.15 1.51 6.74
N LEU A 87 2.71 0.32 6.37
CA LEU A 87 1.44 0.07 5.71
C LEU A 87 0.64 -0.87 6.61
N LEU A 88 -0.60 -0.50 6.90
CA LEU A 88 -1.53 -1.27 7.70
C LEU A 88 -2.54 -1.96 6.81
N THR A 89 -2.86 -3.22 7.12
CA THR A 89 -3.88 -4.03 6.46
C THR A 89 -4.83 -4.62 7.49
N ALA A 90 -5.93 -5.23 7.04
CA ALA A 90 -6.83 -5.97 7.94
C ALA A 90 -6.11 -7.08 8.73
N SER A 91 -5.01 -7.63 8.22
CA SER A 91 -4.24 -8.68 8.90
C SER A 91 -3.39 -8.19 10.08
N ASP A 92 -3.18 -6.87 10.17
CA ASP A 92 -2.42 -6.22 11.25
C ASP A 92 -3.32 -5.80 12.42
N LEU A 93 -4.65 -5.87 12.24
CA LEU A 93 -5.64 -5.44 13.21
C LEU A 93 -6.23 -6.64 13.99
N PRO A 94 -6.41 -6.51 15.33
CA PRO A 94 -7.01 -7.55 16.15
C PRO A 94 -8.53 -7.66 15.98
#